data_AF-A0A1H0EWT4-F1
#
_entry.id   AF-A0A1H0EWT4-F1
#
_cell.length_a   1.000
_cell.length_b   1.000
_cell.length_c   1.000
_cell.angle_alpha   90.00
_cell.angle_beta   90.00
_cell.angle_gamma   90.00
#
_symmetry.space_group_name_H-M   'P 1'
#
loop_
_entity.id
_entity.type
_entity.pdbx_description
1 polymer ?
#
loop_
_entity_poly.entity_id
_entity_poly.type
_entity_poly.pdbx_seq_one_letter_code
_entity_poly.pdbx_strand_id
1 'polypeptide(L)'
;MLTNDVFKIASSLGLSMSPYEIVCATPEEIAMLYAKGYHKRYMPQNVKMEKHVPEQIEVGSPHIIYLNRGNKPIENLYILAHSAGHLDFVYHNLFLINLRKPRLTHQLIEPLLDYTEQTFLDQFLGIMRKLSMATTLKNRYIAPITYFLKQRNWFDPWQFKLLKEIQYEADYFNAIQKTKLMNEGWAVYNQDKVLQELGLTVVEKLEIAQLEARLHFKPEEGLNYYSLGKALWEEVSEEDQMKVIREFEDTSFIKKYYTEAVHKKENISVVENHNVFKDYKEVKEQLLLYFKFQTLKIYIDQDVTDETGYLTLRYQNSPYQVDVQQIKKMKMELEQILKQAIYIKPFKSE
;
A
#
# COMPACT_ATOMS: atom_id res chain seq x y z
N MET A 1 1.16 -11.59 29.70
CA MET A 1 1.31 -10.41 30.58
C MET A 1 1.87 -9.23 29.79
N LEU A 2 3.04 -9.37 29.14
CA LEU A 2 3.70 -8.28 28.38
C LEU A 2 2.84 -7.57 27.30
N THR A 3 1.94 -8.27 26.60
CA THR A 3 1.04 -7.66 25.60
C THR A 3 0.06 -6.64 26.18
N ASN A 4 -0.45 -6.89 27.40
CA ASN A 4 -1.40 -5.98 28.04
C ASN A 4 -0.71 -4.71 28.53
N ASP A 5 0.60 -4.74 28.76
CA ASP A 5 1.32 -3.60 29.32
C ASP A 5 1.63 -2.57 28.23
N VAL A 6 2.04 -3.01 27.03
CA VAL A 6 2.29 -2.13 25.87
C VAL A 6 1.06 -1.29 25.51
N PHE A 7 -0.10 -1.94 25.34
CA PHE A 7 -1.30 -1.24 24.91
C PHE A 7 -1.95 -0.39 26.01
N LYS A 8 -1.77 -0.74 27.28
CA LYS A 8 -2.13 0.13 28.40
C LYS A 8 -1.28 1.39 28.42
N ILE A 9 0.04 1.25 28.22
CA ILE A 9 0.97 2.38 28.14
C ILE A 9 0.61 3.26 26.94
N ALA A 10 0.41 2.68 25.76
CA ALA A 10 -0.05 3.39 24.57
C ALA A 10 -1.33 4.21 24.85
N SER A 11 -2.32 3.60 25.51
CA SER A 11 -3.56 4.29 25.90
C SER A 11 -3.30 5.43 26.89
N SER A 12 -2.39 5.23 27.86
CA SER A 12 -2.01 6.28 28.82
C SER A 12 -1.29 7.47 28.18
N LEU A 13 -0.63 7.24 27.04
CA LEU A 13 -0.02 8.25 26.19
C LEU A 13 -1.03 8.92 25.23
N GLY A 14 -2.31 8.56 25.32
CA GLY A 14 -3.40 9.17 24.54
C GLY A 14 -3.72 8.47 23.21
N LEU A 15 -3.11 7.31 22.92
CA LEU A 15 -3.39 6.57 21.69
C LEU A 15 -4.73 5.83 21.76
N SER A 16 -5.52 5.93 20.71
CA SER A 16 -6.83 5.30 20.56
C SER A 16 -6.73 4.08 19.64
N MET A 17 -6.81 2.88 20.18
CA MET A 17 -6.63 1.66 19.38
C MET A 17 -7.93 1.16 18.76
N SER A 18 -7.95 1.02 17.44
CA SER A 18 -9.00 0.29 16.72
C SER A 18 -9.05 -1.20 17.13
N PRO A 19 -10.20 -1.89 17.01
CA PRO A 19 -10.31 -3.31 17.36
C PRO A 19 -9.30 -4.19 16.60
N TYR A 20 -8.56 -5.02 17.34
CA TYR A 20 -7.50 -5.86 16.78
C TYR A 20 -7.51 -7.28 17.36
N GLU A 21 -6.86 -8.19 16.64
CA GLU A 21 -6.54 -9.56 17.06
C GLU A 21 -5.03 -9.78 16.95
N ILE A 22 -4.45 -10.51 17.90
CA ILE A 22 -3.05 -10.93 17.84
C ILE A 22 -2.99 -12.40 17.39
N VAL A 23 -2.26 -12.67 16.33
CA VAL A 23 -2.06 -14.02 15.78
C VAL A 23 -0.60 -14.41 15.85
N CYS A 24 -0.28 -15.39 16.70
CA CYS A 24 1.08 -15.94 16.81
C CYS A 24 1.30 -17.02 15.74
N ALA A 25 2.12 -16.71 14.74
CA ALA A 25 2.40 -17.54 13.57
C ALA A 25 3.87 -18.02 13.54
N THR A 26 4.14 -19.11 12.83
CA THR A 26 5.51 -19.61 12.62
C THR A 26 6.27 -18.70 11.64
N PRO A 27 7.62 -18.75 11.62
CA PRO A 27 8.40 -18.04 10.61
C PRO A 27 7.98 -18.36 9.18
N GLU A 28 7.61 -19.61 8.89
CA GLU A 28 7.13 -20.06 7.58
C GLU A 28 5.76 -19.48 7.24
N GLU A 29 4.82 -19.48 8.19
CA GLU A 29 3.50 -18.88 8.02
C GLU A 29 3.61 -17.37 7.76
N ILE A 30 4.45 -16.68 8.52
CA ILE A 30 4.72 -15.24 8.32
C ILE A 30 5.38 -15.04 6.96
N ALA A 31 6.42 -15.80 6.62
CA ALA A 31 7.03 -15.69 5.31
C ALA A 31 6.02 -15.92 4.20
N MET A 32 5.12 -16.90 4.31
CA MET A 32 4.05 -17.17 3.36
C MET A 32 3.03 -16.02 3.23
N LEU A 33 2.68 -15.35 4.34
CA LEU A 33 1.80 -14.18 4.32
C LEU A 33 2.39 -13.02 3.49
N TYR A 34 3.72 -12.81 3.59
CA TYR A 34 4.44 -11.74 2.89
C TYR A 34 4.79 -12.07 1.45
N ALA A 35 5.39 -13.24 1.27
CA ALA A 35 5.69 -13.92 0.02
C ALA A 35 4.58 -13.79 -1.02
N LYS A 36 3.35 -13.97 -0.57
CA LYS A 36 2.21 -14.00 -1.45
C LYS A 36 1.69 -12.60 -1.80
N GLY A 37 1.98 -11.56 -1.01
CA GLY A 37 1.19 -10.32 -1.07
C GLY A 37 -0.31 -10.63 -1.02
N TYR A 38 -1.21 -9.66 -1.18
CA TYR A 38 -2.61 -10.02 -1.43
C TYR A 38 -2.83 -10.57 -2.84
N HIS A 39 -2.03 -10.12 -3.81
CA HIS A 39 -2.21 -10.51 -5.21
C HIS A 39 -1.86 -11.98 -5.51
N LYS A 40 -0.89 -12.58 -4.81
CA LYS A 40 -0.50 -14.00 -4.96
C LYS A 40 -0.97 -14.87 -3.79
N ARG A 41 -1.75 -14.33 -2.84
CA ARG A 41 -2.29 -15.06 -1.66
C ARG A 41 -3.13 -16.28 -2.05
N TYR A 42 -3.65 -16.27 -3.28
CA TYR A 42 -4.63 -17.23 -3.78
C TYR A 42 -4.09 -18.11 -4.91
N MET A 43 -2.78 -18.01 -5.21
CA MET A 43 -2.11 -18.85 -6.18
C MET A 43 -1.17 -19.82 -5.45
N PRO A 44 -1.18 -21.12 -5.75
CA PRO A 44 -0.14 -22.02 -5.28
C PRO A 44 1.16 -21.70 -6.03
N GLN A 45 2.10 -20.99 -5.39
CA GLN A 45 3.46 -20.82 -5.89
C GLN A 45 4.50 -21.11 -4.80
N ASN A 46 5.64 -21.66 -5.23
CA ASN A 46 6.83 -21.82 -4.41
C ASN A 46 7.44 -20.45 -4.16
N VAL A 47 7.16 -19.85 -3.00
CA VAL A 47 7.71 -18.53 -2.70
C VAL A 47 9.08 -18.65 -2.04
N LYS A 48 10.06 -17.91 -2.58
CA LYS A 48 11.35 -17.72 -1.94
C LYS A 48 11.14 -16.96 -0.63
N MET A 49 11.54 -17.57 0.47
CA MET A 49 11.46 -16.97 1.79
C MET A 49 12.46 -15.82 1.92
N GLU A 50 11.97 -14.60 2.06
CA GLU A 50 12.77 -13.48 2.57
C GLU A 50 12.79 -13.52 4.09
N LYS A 51 13.98 -13.37 4.67
CA LYS A 51 14.23 -13.56 6.12
C LYS A 51 13.86 -12.37 6.99
N HIS A 52 13.53 -11.22 6.42
CA HIS A 52 13.31 -10.00 7.19
C HIS A 52 11.91 -9.45 6.96
N VAL A 53 11.12 -9.42 8.02
CA VAL A 53 9.69 -9.15 7.94
C VAL A 53 9.30 -8.18 9.06
N PRO A 54 9.34 -6.85 8.81
CA PRO A 54 9.12 -5.83 9.84
C PRO A 54 7.64 -5.56 10.18
N GLU A 55 6.75 -5.66 9.20
CA GLU A 55 5.49 -4.89 9.21
C GLU A 55 4.27 -5.78 9.46
N GLN A 56 4.10 -6.27 10.68
CA GLN A 56 3.19 -7.38 10.98
C GLN A 56 1.73 -6.95 11.27
N ILE A 57 1.22 -5.90 10.62
CA ILE A 57 -0.18 -5.49 10.77
C ILE A 57 -0.96 -5.57 9.46
N GLU A 58 -2.12 -6.24 9.52
CA GLU A 58 -3.11 -6.26 8.45
C GLU A 58 -4.29 -5.38 8.82
N VAL A 59 -4.48 -4.29 8.07
CA VAL A 59 -5.58 -3.34 8.30
C VAL A 59 -6.92 -3.98 7.92
N GLY A 60 -7.94 -3.89 8.77
CA GLY A 60 -9.26 -4.46 8.51
C GLY A 60 -10.15 -4.38 9.74
N SER A 61 -11.25 -5.12 9.75
CA SER A 61 -12.18 -5.17 10.88
C SER A 61 -12.41 -6.62 11.34
N PRO A 62 -11.72 -7.10 12.40
CA PRO A 62 -10.67 -6.41 13.16
C PRO A 62 -9.32 -6.38 12.41
N HIS A 63 -8.43 -5.49 12.85
CA HIS A 63 -7.02 -5.48 12.43
C HIS A 63 -6.34 -6.77 12.94
N ILE A 64 -5.37 -7.31 12.20
CA ILE A 64 -4.58 -8.45 12.70
C ILE A 64 -3.14 -8.00 12.90
N ILE A 65 -2.63 -8.21 14.11
CA ILE A 65 -1.21 -8.12 14.42
C ILE A 65 -0.65 -9.54 14.42
N TYR A 66 0.23 -9.84 13.48
CA TYR A 66 0.98 -11.09 13.50
C TYR A 66 2.16 -10.94 14.47
N LEU A 67 2.47 -12.01 15.19
CA LEU A 67 3.71 -12.11 15.98
C LEU A 67 4.41 -13.41 15.60
N ASN A 68 5.71 -13.32 15.33
CA ASN A 68 6.51 -14.49 15.04
C ASN A 68 6.84 -15.25 16.32
N ARG A 69 6.50 -16.54 16.39
CA ARG A 69 6.86 -17.41 17.51
C ARG A 69 8.37 -17.60 17.67
N GLY A 70 9.14 -17.40 16.59
CA GLY A 70 10.60 -17.46 16.61
C GLY A 70 11.29 -16.19 17.14
N ASN A 71 10.54 -15.09 17.31
CA ASN A 71 11.10 -13.83 17.81
C ASN A 71 11.41 -13.91 19.31
N LYS A 72 12.43 -13.17 19.73
CA LYS A 72 12.68 -12.88 21.15
C LYS A 72 11.49 -12.09 21.74
N PRO A 73 11.25 -12.19 23.07
CA PRO A 73 10.21 -11.40 23.73
C PRO A 73 10.31 -9.89 23.46
N ILE A 74 11.54 -9.35 23.44
CA ILE A 74 11.77 -7.92 23.18
C ILE A 74 11.40 -7.49 21.76
N GLU A 75 11.62 -8.36 20.76
CA GLU A 75 11.26 -8.10 19.36
C GLU A 75 9.74 -8.07 19.20
N ASN A 76 9.02 -8.99 19.85
CA ASN A 76 7.55 -8.96 19.86
C ASN A 76 6.99 -7.75 20.62
N LEU A 77 7.65 -7.31 21.69
CA LEU A 77 7.28 -6.09 22.41
C LEU A 77 7.48 -4.84 21.52
N TYR A 78 8.58 -4.76 20.77
CA TYR A 78 8.81 -3.73 19.77
C TYR A 78 7.70 -3.70 18.71
N ILE A 79 7.35 -4.87 18.13
CA ILE A 79 6.29 -5.00 17.12
C ILE A 79 4.94 -4.51 17.68
N LEU A 80 4.62 -4.83 18.94
CA LEU A 80 3.39 -4.39 19.58
C LEU A 80 3.37 -2.87 19.79
N ALA A 81 4.51 -2.27 20.18
CA ALA A 81 4.62 -0.82 20.34
C ALA A 81 4.44 -0.09 19.00
N HIS A 82 5.07 -0.59 17.92
CA HIS A 82 4.86 -0.10 16.55
C HIS A 82 3.40 -0.23 16.12
N SER A 83 2.82 -1.40 16.36
CA SER A 83 1.42 -1.70 16.01
C SER A 83 0.43 -0.79 16.75
N ALA A 84 0.73 -0.35 17.98
CA ALA A 84 -0.11 0.60 18.70
C ALA A 84 -0.26 1.92 17.93
N GLY A 85 0.83 2.43 17.36
CA GLY A 85 0.80 3.63 16.55
C GLY A 85 0.02 3.43 15.24
N HIS A 86 0.14 2.28 14.58
CA HIS A 86 -0.72 1.97 13.42
C HIS A 86 -2.20 1.90 13.77
N LEU A 87 -2.55 1.25 14.89
CA LEU A 87 -3.94 1.14 15.33
C LEU A 87 -4.54 2.51 15.64
N ASP A 88 -3.75 3.41 16.21
CA ASP A 88 -4.12 4.81 16.44
C ASP A 88 -4.28 5.60 15.14
N PHE A 89 -3.31 5.48 14.22
CA PHE A 89 -3.40 6.12 12.92
C PHE A 89 -4.68 5.72 12.19
N VAL A 90 -4.96 4.41 12.13
CA VAL A 90 -6.15 3.88 11.45
C VAL A 90 -7.44 4.30 12.16
N TYR A 91 -7.44 4.37 13.50
CA TYR A 91 -8.60 4.81 14.27
C TYR A 91 -9.03 6.23 13.91
N HIS A 92 -8.06 7.12 13.63
CA HIS A 92 -8.32 8.52 13.34
C HIS A 92 -8.36 8.86 11.84
N ASN A 93 -7.75 8.05 10.97
CA ASN A 93 -7.64 8.36 9.55
C ASN A 93 -8.93 8.04 8.78
N LEU A 94 -9.50 9.05 8.10
CA LEU A 94 -10.78 8.92 7.40
C LEU A 94 -10.76 7.97 6.20
N PHE A 95 -9.58 7.74 5.60
CA PHE A 95 -9.42 6.79 4.50
C PHE A 95 -9.37 5.34 4.99
N LEU A 96 -8.91 5.10 6.22
CA LEU A 96 -8.63 3.75 6.74
C LEU A 96 -9.67 3.22 7.72
N ILE A 97 -10.36 4.07 8.47
CA ILE A 97 -11.24 3.68 9.60
C ILE A 97 -12.33 2.66 9.25
N ASN A 98 -12.84 2.69 8.01
CA ASN A 98 -13.92 1.80 7.55
C ASN A 98 -13.43 0.71 6.58
N LEU A 99 -12.12 0.52 6.45
CA LEU A 99 -11.58 -0.49 5.55
C LEU A 99 -11.95 -1.91 5.99
N ARG A 100 -12.34 -2.70 5.01
CA ARG A 100 -12.60 -4.13 5.17
C ARG A 100 -11.59 -4.91 4.34
N LYS A 101 -11.16 -6.04 4.86
CA LYS A 101 -10.22 -6.92 4.16
C LYS A 101 -10.79 -7.33 2.80
N PRO A 102 -9.93 -7.45 1.76
CA PRO A 102 -10.33 -8.01 0.48
C PRO A 102 -11.01 -9.37 0.65
N ARG A 103 -12.11 -9.60 -0.10
CA ARG A 103 -12.87 -10.86 -0.05
C ARG A 103 -12.52 -11.83 -1.16
N LEU A 104 -11.65 -11.42 -2.09
CA LEU A 104 -11.07 -12.34 -3.05
C LEU A 104 -10.22 -13.33 -2.24
N THR A 105 -10.67 -14.56 -2.05
CA THR A 105 -9.98 -15.58 -1.24
C THR A 105 -9.73 -16.85 -2.04
N HIS A 106 -8.88 -17.76 -1.55
CA HIS A 106 -8.67 -19.07 -2.18
C HIS A 106 -10.01 -19.81 -2.29
N GLN A 107 -10.81 -19.79 -1.23
CA GLN A 107 -12.14 -20.40 -1.20
C GLN A 107 -13.10 -19.83 -2.26
N LEU A 108 -12.91 -18.57 -2.66
CA LEU A 108 -13.71 -17.94 -3.71
C LEU A 108 -13.20 -18.29 -5.13
N ILE A 109 -11.89 -18.54 -5.26
CA ILE A 109 -11.20 -18.78 -6.53
C ILE A 109 -11.15 -20.27 -6.89
N GLU A 110 -10.91 -21.14 -5.92
CA GLU A 110 -10.74 -22.59 -6.08
C GLU A 110 -11.91 -23.25 -6.82
N PRO A 111 -13.19 -22.99 -6.49
CA PRO A 111 -14.30 -23.58 -7.23
C PRO A 111 -14.40 -23.12 -8.70
N LEU A 112 -13.75 -22.02 -9.07
CA LEU A 112 -13.73 -21.56 -10.47
C LEU A 112 -12.86 -22.46 -11.35
N LEU A 113 -11.84 -23.10 -10.76
CA LEU A 113 -10.89 -23.98 -11.45
C LEU A 113 -11.56 -25.26 -11.97
N ASP A 114 -12.74 -25.60 -11.48
CA ASP A 114 -13.53 -26.74 -11.97
C ASP A 114 -14.06 -26.51 -13.40
N TYR A 115 -14.14 -25.26 -13.85
CA TYR A 115 -14.74 -24.90 -15.15
C TYR A 115 -13.99 -23.78 -15.90
N THR A 116 -12.81 -23.37 -15.43
CA THR A 116 -11.93 -22.43 -16.14
C THR A 116 -10.48 -22.84 -16.02
N GLU A 117 -9.69 -22.58 -17.06
CA GLU A 117 -8.26 -22.83 -17.01
C GLU A 117 -7.58 -21.87 -16.03
N GLN A 118 -6.69 -22.39 -15.18
CA GLN A 118 -5.93 -21.59 -14.23
C GLN A 118 -5.18 -20.44 -14.92
N THR A 119 -4.57 -20.71 -16.08
CA THR A 119 -3.86 -19.70 -16.88
C THR A 119 -4.74 -18.51 -17.26
N PHE A 120 -5.98 -18.78 -17.68
CA PHE A 120 -6.95 -17.74 -18.03
C PHE A 120 -7.41 -16.95 -16.79
N LEU A 121 -7.67 -17.63 -15.68
CA LEU A 121 -8.07 -16.99 -14.43
C LEU A 121 -6.98 -16.06 -13.89
N ASP A 122 -5.74 -16.53 -13.92
CA ASP A 122 -4.56 -15.78 -13.49
C ASP A 122 -4.37 -14.51 -14.34
N GLN A 123 -4.52 -14.66 -15.66
CA GLN A 123 -4.49 -13.55 -16.61
C GLN A 123 -5.61 -12.54 -16.33
N PHE A 124 -6.85 -13.02 -16.17
CA PHE A 124 -8.01 -12.19 -15.87
C PHE A 124 -7.81 -11.37 -14.60
N LEU A 125 -7.48 -12.03 -13.48
CA LEU A 125 -7.22 -11.37 -12.20
C LEU A 125 -6.08 -10.36 -12.32
N GLY A 126 -4.97 -10.73 -12.95
CA GLY A 126 -3.78 -9.90 -13.09
C GLY A 126 -4.05 -8.59 -13.83
N ILE A 127 -4.83 -8.63 -14.90
CA ILE A 127 -5.17 -7.42 -15.69
C ILE A 127 -6.20 -6.58 -14.99
N MET A 128 -7.27 -7.18 -14.48
CA MET A 128 -8.33 -6.43 -13.83
C MET A 128 -7.81 -5.69 -12.59
N ARG A 129 -6.85 -6.28 -11.86
CA ARG A 129 -6.12 -5.60 -10.77
C ARG A 129 -5.26 -4.43 -11.23
N LYS A 130 -4.57 -4.55 -12.37
CA LYS A 130 -3.83 -3.40 -12.94
C LYS A 130 -4.76 -2.27 -13.32
N LEU A 131 -5.92 -2.61 -13.88
CA LEU A 131 -6.93 -1.66 -14.33
C LEU A 131 -7.75 -1.04 -13.17
N SER A 132 -7.76 -1.66 -12.00
CA SER A 132 -8.54 -1.20 -10.84
C SER A 132 -7.86 -0.08 -10.05
N MET A 133 -6.58 0.21 -10.30
CA MET A 133 -5.79 1.24 -9.59
C MET A 133 -6.18 2.68 -9.95
N ALA A 134 -7.01 2.89 -10.97
CA ALA A 134 -7.45 4.22 -11.37
C ALA A 134 -8.74 4.64 -10.65
N THR A 135 -8.78 5.89 -10.18
CA THR A 135 -10.01 6.53 -9.69
C THR A 135 -10.65 7.36 -10.81
N THR A 136 -11.95 7.17 -11.06
CA THR A 136 -12.70 7.91 -12.09
C THR A 136 -12.48 9.42 -11.99
N LEU A 137 -12.19 10.06 -13.13
CA LEU A 137 -12.07 11.51 -13.21
C LEU A 137 -13.44 12.10 -13.57
N LYS A 138 -13.77 13.29 -13.04
CA LYS A 138 -15.03 13.99 -13.36
C LYS A 138 -14.96 14.58 -14.77
N ASN A 139 -15.03 13.75 -15.81
CA ASN A 139 -15.07 14.10 -17.24
C ASN A 139 -15.26 12.82 -18.10
N ARG A 140 -14.86 12.87 -19.38
CA ARG A 140 -14.82 11.74 -20.32
C ARG A 140 -14.02 10.52 -19.85
N TYR A 141 -13.11 10.67 -18.89
CA TYR A 141 -12.21 9.61 -18.43
C TYR A 141 -12.74 8.87 -17.19
N ILE A 142 -13.11 7.59 -17.37
CA ILE A 142 -13.66 6.75 -16.32
C ILE A 142 -12.68 5.63 -15.93
N ALA A 143 -12.71 5.20 -14.66
CA ALA A 143 -11.94 4.04 -14.23
C ALA A 143 -12.42 2.77 -14.98
N PRO A 144 -11.51 1.91 -15.49
CA PRO A 144 -11.90 0.78 -16.32
C PRO A 144 -12.86 -0.19 -15.63
N ILE A 145 -12.60 -0.54 -14.37
CA ILE A 145 -13.48 -1.46 -13.63
C ILE A 145 -14.87 -0.85 -13.43
N THR A 146 -14.96 0.45 -13.12
CA THR A 146 -16.26 1.15 -13.03
C THR A 146 -17.03 1.09 -14.35
N TYR A 147 -16.36 1.26 -15.48
CA TYR A 147 -16.98 1.13 -16.79
C TYR A 147 -17.40 -0.32 -17.09
N PHE A 148 -16.54 -1.30 -16.84
CA PHE A 148 -16.83 -2.72 -17.05
C PHE A 148 -18.01 -3.21 -16.21
N LEU A 149 -18.19 -2.69 -14.99
CA LEU A 149 -19.36 -2.96 -14.17
C LEU A 149 -20.68 -2.46 -14.78
N LYS A 150 -20.64 -1.49 -15.70
CA LYS A 150 -21.81 -1.07 -16.51
C LYS A 150 -22.04 -1.99 -17.72
N GLN A 151 -21.03 -2.72 -18.16
CA GLN A 151 -21.05 -3.58 -19.34
C GLN A 151 -21.27 -5.07 -18.99
N ARG A 152 -22.33 -5.38 -18.25
CA ARG A 152 -22.58 -6.75 -17.73
C ARG A 152 -22.50 -7.84 -18.80
N ASN A 153 -23.01 -7.57 -20.01
CA ASN A 153 -23.08 -8.55 -21.09
C ASN A 153 -21.72 -8.90 -21.72
N TRP A 154 -20.64 -8.20 -21.35
CA TRP A 154 -19.29 -8.50 -21.82
C TRP A 154 -18.60 -9.60 -21.01
N PHE A 155 -19.19 -10.00 -19.89
CA PHE A 155 -18.57 -10.89 -18.92
C PHE A 155 -19.49 -12.05 -18.58
N ASP A 156 -18.89 -13.23 -18.37
CA ASP A 156 -19.58 -14.35 -17.75
C ASP A 156 -19.99 -14.00 -16.32
N PRO A 157 -21.03 -14.64 -15.74
CA PRO A 157 -21.50 -14.33 -14.39
C PRO A 157 -20.41 -14.37 -13.32
N TRP A 158 -19.47 -15.31 -13.40
CA TRP A 158 -18.36 -15.44 -12.46
C TRP A 158 -17.34 -14.30 -12.63
N GLN A 159 -16.98 -13.93 -13.87
CA GLN A 159 -16.07 -12.82 -14.17
C GLN A 159 -16.64 -11.50 -13.61
N PHE A 160 -17.93 -11.26 -13.83
CA PHE A 160 -18.60 -10.06 -13.33
C PHE A 160 -18.63 -10.00 -11.80
N LYS A 161 -18.80 -11.16 -11.13
CA LYS A 161 -18.66 -11.24 -9.66
C LYS A 161 -17.24 -10.87 -9.21
N LEU A 162 -16.22 -11.39 -9.90
CA LEU A 162 -14.82 -11.06 -9.59
C LEU A 162 -14.51 -9.58 -9.80
N LEU A 163 -15.04 -8.92 -10.83
CA LEU A 163 -14.84 -7.48 -11.03
C LEU A 163 -15.25 -6.65 -9.80
N LYS A 164 -16.37 -7.02 -9.15
CA LYS A 164 -16.82 -6.35 -7.92
C LYS A 164 -15.83 -6.54 -6.78
N GLU A 165 -15.36 -7.77 -6.57
CA GLU A 165 -14.38 -8.07 -5.52
C GLU A 165 -13.02 -7.40 -5.79
N ILE A 166 -12.62 -7.29 -7.06
CA ILE A 166 -11.40 -6.59 -7.48
C ILE A 166 -11.54 -5.08 -7.26
N GLN A 167 -12.72 -4.48 -7.47
CA GLN A 167 -12.95 -3.07 -7.13
C GLN A 167 -12.80 -2.83 -5.63
N TYR A 168 -13.41 -3.68 -4.79
CA TYR A 168 -13.24 -3.58 -3.33
C TYR A 168 -11.79 -3.76 -2.90
N GLU A 169 -11.08 -4.73 -3.50
CA GLU A 169 -9.66 -4.96 -3.26
C GLU A 169 -8.81 -3.72 -3.64
N ALA A 170 -9.13 -3.08 -4.77
CA ALA A 170 -8.44 -1.89 -5.23
C ALA A 170 -8.65 -0.69 -4.32
N ASP A 171 -9.89 -0.46 -3.87
CA ASP A 171 -10.22 0.62 -2.95
C ASP A 171 -9.45 0.47 -1.63
N TYR A 172 -9.33 -0.78 -1.14
CA TYR A 172 -8.53 -1.12 0.03
C TYR A 172 -7.05 -0.78 -0.15
N PHE A 173 -6.40 -1.23 -1.23
CA PHE A 173 -4.97 -0.96 -1.44
C PHE A 173 -4.68 0.50 -1.77
N ASN A 174 -5.55 1.16 -2.51
CA ASN A 174 -5.40 2.58 -2.83
C ASN A 174 -5.42 3.42 -1.55
N ALA A 175 -6.32 3.12 -0.60
CA ALA A 175 -6.39 3.83 0.67
C ALA A 175 -5.11 3.64 1.49
N ILE A 176 -4.62 2.41 1.61
CA ILE A 176 -3.36 2.10 2.34
C ILE A 176 -2.16 2.77 1.67
N GLN A 177 -2.05 2.70 0.35
CA GLN A 177 -0.92 3.25 -0.39
C GLN A 177 -0.84 4.77 -0.27
N LYS A 178 -1.98 5.46 -0.26
CA LYS A 178 -2.05 6.94 -0.17
C LYS A 178 -1.56 7.50 1.16
N THR A 179 -1.53 6.68 2.21
CA THR A 179 -1.17 7.10 3.57
C THR A 179 0.01 6.31 4.11
N LYS A 180 0.75 5.59 3.25
CA LYS A 180 1.75 4.62 3.70
C LYS A 180 2.90 5.32 4.42
N LEU A 181 3.43 6.42 3.87
CA LEU A 181 4.51 7.18 4.50
C LEU A 181 4.06 7.78 5.83
N MET A 182 2.87 8.39 5.87
CA MET A 182 2.30 8.97 7.08
C MET A 182 2.08 7.92 8.17
N ASN A 183 1.50 6.78 7.81
CA ASN A 183 1.19 5.70 8.74
C ASN A 183 2.47 5.09 9.35
N GLU A 184 3.47 4.75 8.53
CA GLU A 184 4.76 4.25 9.04
C GLU A 184 5.46 5.30 9.92
N GLY A 185 5.45 6.57 9.50
CA GLY A 185 6.03 7.64 10.29
C GLY A 185 5.35 7.82 11.66
N TRP A 186 4.02 7.75 11.70
CA TRP A 186 3.24 7.92 12.93
C TRP A 186 3.45 6.74 13.89
N ALA A 187 3.57 5.54 13.33
CA ALA A 187 3.87 4.33 14.08
C ALA A 187 5.22 4.45 14.80
N VAL A 188 6.30 4.80 14.08
CA VAL A 188 7.63 4.97 14.71
C VAL A 188 7.63 6.13 15.70
N TYR A 189 7.00 7.26 15.35
CA TYR A 189 6.95 8.44 16.22
C TYR A 189 6.33 8.13 17.59
N ASN A 190 5.31 7.28 17.64
CA ASN A 190 4.67 6.87 18.90
C ASN A 190 5.29 5.62 19.53
N GLN A 191 5.84 4.71 18.73
CA GLN A 191 6.60 3.55 19.21
C GLN A 191 7.68 4.01 20.18
N ASP A 192 8.47 5.03 19.82
CA ASP A 192 9.55 5.54 20.66
C ASP A 192 9.06 5.98 22.04
N LYS A 193 7.90 6.67 22.08
CA LYS A 193 7.27 7.12 23.33
C LYS A 193 6.83 5.94 24.19
N VAL A 194 6.20 4.93 23.57
CA VAL A 194 5.75 3.71 24.27
C VAL A 194 6.94 2.93 24.83
N LEU A 195 8.01 2.77 24.05
CA LEU A 195 9.23 2.06 24.46
C LEU A 195 9.97 2.76 25.62
N GLN A 196 9.93 4.10 25.68
CA GLN A 196 10.51 4.87 26.79
C GLN A 196 9.80 4.61 28.12
N GLU A 197 8.48 4.43 28.09
CA GLU A 197 7.64 4.20 29.28
C GLU A 197 7.58 2.72 29.73
N LEU A 198 8.07 1.78 28.91
CA LEU A 198 8.02 0.34 29.18
C LEU A 198 8.99 -0.16 30.27
N GLY A 199 9.76 0.73 30.90
CA GLY A 199 10.65 0.37 32.01
C GLY A 199 11.79 -0.59 31.60
N LEU A 200 12.20 -0.57 30.34
CA LEU A 200 13.17 -1.51 29.76
C LEU A 200 14.54 -1.44 30.44
N THR A 201 15.16 -2.61 30.63
CA THR A 201 16.54 -2.73 31.10
C THR A 201 17.54 -2.19 30.06
N VAL A 202 18.77 -1.91 30.49
CA VAL A 202 19.84 -1.46 29.58
C VAL A 202 20.10 -2.47 28.45
N VAL A 203 20.00 -3.77 28.75
CA VAL A 203 20.19 -4.84 27.77
C VAL A 203 19.07 -4.82 26.73
N GLU A 204 17.82 -4.72 27.17
CA GLU A 204 16.66 -4.65 26.26
C GLU A 204 16.70 -3.39 25.39
N LYS A 205 17.09 -2.24 25.95
CA LYS A 205 17.30 -0.99 25.18
C LYS A 205 18.36 -1.17 24.10
N LEU A 206 19.46 -1.87 24.41
CA LEU A 206 20.50 -2.16 23.42
C LEU A 206 20.01 -3.13 22.34
N GLU A 207 19.23 -4.15 22.71
CA GLU A 207 18.63 -5.08 21.73
C GLU A 207 17.65 -4.37 20.79
N ILE A 208 16.84 -3.44 21.30
CA ILE A 208 15.97 -2.59 20.49
C ILE A 208 16.78 -1.70 19.54
N ALA A 209 17.80 -1.02 20.04
CA ALA A 209 18.63 -0.15 19.19
C ALA A 209 19.31 -0.95 18.05
N GLN A 210 19.72 -2.20 18.32
CA GLN A 210 20.24 -3.09 17.29
C GLN A 210 19.18 -3.54 16.29
N LEU A 211 17.95 -3.79 16.75
CA LEU A 211 16.80 -4.12 15.89
C LEU A 211 16.45 -2.94 14.97
N GLU A 212 16.31 -1.75 15.54
CA GLU A 212 16.08 -0.50 14.81
C GLU A 212 17.16 -0.25 13.76
N ALA A 213 18.45 -0.39 14.11
CA ALA A 213 19.54 -0.20 13.15
C ALA A 213 19.47 -1.18 11.95
N ARG A 214 18.94 -2.39 12.15
CA ARG A 214 18.72 -3.37 11.07
C ARG A 214 17.49 -3.03 10.24
N LEU A 215 16.39 -2.64 10.88
CA LEU A 215 15.12 -2.30 10.24
C LEU A 215 15.20 -0.98 9.46
N HIS A 216 15.91 0.01 10.00
CA HIS A 216 16.11 1.32 9.40
C HIS A 216 17.38 1.39 8.54
N PHE A 217 18.03 0.26 8.26
CA PHE A 217 19.15 0.24 7.33
C PHE A 217 18.68 0.80 5.99
N LYS A 218 19.22 1.97 5.62
CA LYS A 218 18.89 2.63 4.36
C LYS A 218 19.26 1.66 3.23
N PRO A 219 18.31 1.20 2.41
CA PRO A 219 18.68 0.37 1.28
C PRO A 219 19.59 1.20 0.35
N GLU A 220 20.55 0.55 -0.33
CA GLU A 220 21.42 1.21 -1.33
C GLU A 220 20.58 1.93 -2.41
N GLU A 221 19.37 1.41 -2.66
CA GLU A 221 18.33 1.99 -3.52
C GLU A 221 16.97 1.94 -2.80
N GLY A 222 16.24 3.06 -2.78
CA GLY A 222 14.89 3.14 -2.21
C GLY A 222 14.74 4.17 -1.10
N LEU A 223 13.48 4.48 -0.75
CA LEU A 223 13.15 5.49 0.25
C LEU A 223 12.83 4.84 1.60
N ASN A 224 13.52 5.25 2.66
CA ASN A 224 13.23 4.77 4.02
C ASN A 224 12.00 5.50 4.58
N TYR A 225 10.83 4.87 4.50
CA TYR A 225 9.55 5.47 4.92
C TYR A 225 9.49 5.70 6.43
N TYR A 226 10.13 4.85 7.23
CA TYR A 226 10.18 5.01 8.68
C TYR A 226 10.91 6.30 9.08
N SER A 227 12.13 6.49 8.57
CA SER A 227 12.97 7.64 8.89
C SER A 227 12.35 8.93 8.36
N LEU A 228 11.99 8.97 7.07
CA LEU A 228 11.37 10.14 6.47
C LEU A 228 10.02 10.47 7.12
N GLY A 229 9.16 9.47 7.31
CA GLY A 229 7.83 9.65 7.89
C GLY A 229 7.92 10.24 9.30
N LYS A 230 8.82 9.70 10.14
CA LYS A 230 9.06 10.24 11.49
C LYS A 230 9.57 11.69 11.43
N ALA A 231 10.57 11.97 10.59
CA ALA A 231 11.12 13.32 10.46
C ALA A 231 10.05 14.34 10.00
N LEU A 232 9.11 13.93 9.16
CA LEU A 232 7.98 14.77 8.76
C LEU A 232 7.01 15.01 9.93
N TRP A 233 6.71 13.99 10.76
CA TRP A 233 5.85 14.14 11.94
C TRP A 233 6.46 15.04 13.01
N GLU A 234 7.78 15.06 13.15
CA GLU A 234 8.49 15.98 14.04
C GLU A 234 8.30 17.46 13.64
N GLU A 235 8.00 17.75 12.37
CA GLU A 235 7.66 19.10 11.89
C GLU A 235 6.17 19.46 12.11
N VAL A 236 5.33 18.51 12.52
CA VAL A 236 3.90 18.74 12.78
C VAL A 236 3.71 19.15 14.24
N SER A 237 3.18 20.35 14.47
CA SER A 237 2.79 20.78 15.83
C SER A 237 1.72 19.87 16.41
N GLU A 238 1.77 19.61 17.72
CA GLU A 238 0.85 18.69 18.42
C GLU A 238 -0.64 19.04 18.15
N GLU A 239 -0.97 20.33 18.11
CA GLU A 239 -2.32 20.83 17.80
C GLU A 239 -2.83 20.45 16.40
N ASP A 240 -1.92 20.31 15.43
CA ASP A 240 -2.23 20.00 14.03
C ASP A 240 -2.26 18.48 13.77
N GLN A 241 -1.65 17.65 14.63
CA GLN A 241 -1.44 16.21 14.37
C GLN A 241 -2.73 15.49 14.02
N MET A 242 -3.78 15.67 14.82
CA MET A 242 -5.07 15.00 14.58
C MET A 242 -5.74 15.43 13.27
N LYS A 243 -5.61 16.70 12.88
CA LYS A 243 -6.11 17.19 11.61
C LYS A 243 -5.34 16.55 10.45
N VAL A 244 -4.02 16.49 10.55
CA VAL A 244 -3.15 15.87 9.54
C VAL A 244 -3.49 14.38 9.38
N ILE A 245 -3.60 13.62 10.48
CA ILE A 245 -3.97 12.19 10.43
C ILE A 245 -5.33 11.99 9.74
N ARG A 246 -6.31 12.86 10.00
CA ARG A 246 -7.67 12.72 9.46
C ARG A 246 -7.76 13.02 7.97
N GLU A 247 -7.08 14.06 7.49
CA GLU A 247 -7.39 14.70 6.21
C GLU A 247 -6.30 14.55 5.15
N PHE A 248 -5.05 14.25 5.53
CA PHE A 248 -3.92 14.29 4.61
C PHE A 248 -3.68 12.93 3.94
N GLU A 249 -3.21 12.99 2.69
CA GLU A 249 -2.51 11.90 1.99
C GLU A 249 -1.00 12.21 1.98
N ASP A 250 -0.15 11.20 1.71
CA ASP A 250 1.31 11.31 1.67
C ASP A 250 1.79 12.48 0.80
N THR A 251 1.13 12.72 -0.35
CA THR A 251 1.48 13.84 -1.23
C THR A 251 1.25 15.21 -0.57
N SER A 252 0.14 15.39 0.15
CA SER A 252 -0.15 16.62 0.89
C SER A 252 0.75 16.77 2.13
N PHE A 253 1.12 15.65 2.76
CA PHE A 253 2.04 15.60 3.88
C PHE A 253 3.45 16.03 3.49
N ILE A 254 4.00 15.45 2.43
CA ILE A 254 5.30 15.86 1.85
C ILE A 254 5.24 17.31 1.39
N LYS A 255 4.17 17.73 0.70
CA LYS A 255 4.04 19.09 0.21
C LYS A 255 4.15 20.12 1.35
N LYS A 256 3.49 19.86 2.49
CA LYS A 256 3.44 20.77 3.64
C LYS A 256 4.69 20.65 4.53
N TYR A 257 5.12 19.44 4.88
CA TYR A 257 6.08 19.20 5.97
C TYR A 257 7.48 18.75 5.50
N TYR A 258 7.70 18.47 4.21
CA TYR A 258 9.07 18.29 3.73
C TYR A 258 9.76 19.65 3.64
N THR A 259 10.52 19.98 4.69
CA THR A 259 11.25 21.25 4.84
C THR A 259 12.74 21.08 4.50
N GLU A 260 13.47 22.19 4.39
CA GLU A 260 14.94 22.13 4.23
C GLU A 260 15.63 21.45 5.41
N ALA A 261 15.08 21.56 6.62
CA ALA A 261 15.61 20.90 7.81
C ALA A 261 15.47 19.38 7.69
N VAL A 262 14.29 18.89 7.33
CA VAL A 262 14.05 17.46 7.03
C VAL A 262 14.96 16.97 5.92
N HIS A 263 15.08 17.72 4.82
CA HIS A 263 15.94 17.36 3.70
C HIS A 263 17.42 17.18 4.11
N LYS A 264 17.96 18.11 4.89
CA LYS A 264 19.34 18.05 5.42
C LYS A 264 19.53 16.88 6.39
N LYS A 265 18.55 16.65 7.28
CA LYS A 265 18.59 15.55 8.26
C LYS A 265 18.56 14.18 7.59
N GLU A 266 17.63 13.98 6.66
CA GLU A 266 17.44 12.70 5.99
C GLU A 266 18.49 12.44 4.91
N ASN A 267 19.13 13.51 4.39
CA ASN A 267 20.16 13.48 3.35
C ASN A 267 19.72 12.66 2.13
N ILE A 268 18.54 13.00 1.59
CA ILE A 268 17.92 12.29 0.47
C ILE A 268 18.47 12.83 -0.85
N SER A 269 18.85 11.91 -1.74
CA SER A 269 19.16 12.21 -3.14
C SER A 269 18.27 11.37 -4.07
N VAL A 270 17.90 11.92 -5.22
CA VAL A 270 17.14 11.21 -6.25
C VAL A 270 18.06 10.92 -7.43
N VAL A 271 18.04 9.67 -7.92
CA VAL A 271 18.78 9.27 -9.11
C VAL A 271 17.79 9.02 -10.24
N GLU A 272 17.90 9.78 -11.33
CA GLU A 272 17.06 9.61 -12.52
C GLU A 272 17.93 9.75 -13.78
N ASN A 273 17.92 8.76 -14.67
CA ASN A 273 18.68 8.75 -15.92
C ASN A 273 20.19 9.08 -15.75
N HIS A 274 20.83 8.55 -14.70
CA HIS A 274 22.22 8.83 -14.29
C HIS A 274 22.50 10.24 -13.75
N ASN A 275 21.49 11.10 -13.63
CA ASN A 275 21.59 12.37 -12.92
C ASN A 275 21.27 12.17 -11.44
N VAL A 276 21.99 12.87 -10.57
CA VAL A 276 21.77 12.85 -9.12
C VAL A 276 21.29 14.23 -8.68
N PHE A 277 20.03 14.30 -8.25
CA PHE A 277 19.41 15.50 -7.70
C PHE A 277 19.61 15.51 -6.18
N LYS A 278 20.16 16.62 -5.67
CA LYS A 278 20.41 16.84 -4.24
C LYS A 278 19.86 18.18 -3.74
N ASP A 279 19.40 19.05 -4.64
CA ASP A 279 18.77 20.29 -4.21
C ASP A 279 17.42 19.98 -3.54
N TYR A 280 17.11 20.69 -2.47
CA TYR A 280 15.88 20.51 -1.70
C TYR A 280 14.62 20.61 -2.58
N LYS A 281 14.54 21.61 -3.47
CA LYS A 281 13.34 21.84 -4.29
C LYS A 281 13.19 20.73 -5.32
N GLU A 282 14.28 20.37 -5.99
CA GLU A 282 14.30 19.28 -6.98
C GLU A 282 13.92 17.94 -6.34
N VAL A 283 14.51 17.61 -5.19
CA VAL A 283 14.18 16.38 -4.44
C VAL A 283 12.72 16.39 -3.98
N LYS A 284 12.21 17.53 -3.50
CA LYS A 284 10.80 17.65 -3.09
C LYS A 284 9.85 17.41 -4.26
N GLU A 285 10.15 17.98 -5.43
CA GLU A 285 9.35 17.76 -6.65
C GLU A 285 9.37 16.29 -7.06
N GLN A 286 10.54 15.66 -7.05
CA GLN A 286 10.69 14.24 -7.37
C GLN A 286 9.98 13.33 -6.37
N LEU A 287 10.00 13.62 -5.07
CA LEU A 287 9.21 12.89 -4.08
C LEU A 287 7.71 13.01 -4.35
N LEU A 288 7.22 14.21 -4.68
CA LEU A 288 5.81 14.40 -5.04
C LEU A 288 5.42 13.62 -6.31
N LEU A 289 6.29 13.59 -7.32
CA LEU A 289 6.09 12.77 -8.52
C LEU A 289 6.08 11.28 -8.18
N TYR A 290 7.05 10.81 -7.40
CA TYR A 290 7.14 9.43 -6.94
C TYR A 290 5.83 9.00 -6.27
N PHE A 291 5.36 9.69 -5.22
CA PHE A 291 4.13 9.34 -4.51
C PHE A 291 2.86 9.50 -5.37
N LYS A 292 2.84 10.43 -6.34
CA LYS A 292 1.69 10.64 -7.23
C LYS A 292 1.55 9.55 -8.30
N PHE A 293 2.68 9.01 -8.76
CA PHE A 293 2.77 8.11 -9.92
C PHE A 293 3.30 6.70 -9.58
N GLN A 294 3.25 6.28 -8.31
CA GLN A 294 3.66 4.93 -7.90
C GLN A 294 2.89 3.82 -8.63
N THR A 295 1.65 4.09 -9.05
CA THR A 295 0.80 3.15 -9.79
C THR A 295 0.48 3.68 -11.18
N LEU A 296 0.56 2.79 -12.17
CA LEU A 296 0.11 3.07 -13.52
C LEU A 296 -1.41 3.29 -13.50
N LYS A 297 -1.84 4.50 -13.85
CA LYS A 297 -3.26 4.84 -13.96
C LYS A 297 -3.71 4.73 -15.40
N ILE A 298 -4.77 3.95 -15.61
CA ILE A 298 -5.39 3.74 -16.91
C ILE A 298 -6.86 4.12 -16.81
N TYR A 299 -7.34 4.84 -17.81
CA TYR A 299 -8.71 5.32 -17.91
C TYR A 299 -9.35 4.82 -19.20
N ILE A 300 -10.67 4.69 -19.23
CA ILE A 300 -11.42 4.58 -20.47
C ILE A 300 -11.84 5.98 -20.92
N ASP A 301 -11.60 6.26 -22.19
CA ASP A 301 -12.01 7.48 -22.88
C ASP A 301 -13.40 7.26 -23.46
N GLN A 302 -14.44 7.68 -22.73
CA GLN A 302 -15.84 7.40 -23.08
C GLN A 302 -16.19 8.04 -24.43
N ASP A 303 -15.87 9.31 -24.61
CA ASP A 303 -16.18 10.05 -25.85
C ASP A 303 -15.62 9.34 -27.09
N VAL A 304 -14.35 8.92 -27.06
CA VAL A 304 -13.73 8.21 -28.20
C VAL A 304 -14.28 6.79 -28.35
N THR A 305 -14.59 6.14 -27.23
CA THR A 305 -15.21 4.81 -27.26
C THR A 305 -16.59 4.87 -27.91
N ASP A 306 -17.39 5.88 -27.57
CA ASP A 306 -18.73 6.11 -28.09
C ASP A 306 -18.69 6.56 -29.56
N GLU A 307 -17.75 7.44 -29.93
CA GLU A 307 -17.57 7.95 -31.30
C GLU A 307 -17.11 6.85 -32.26
N THR A 308 -16.13 6.04 -31.85
CA THR A 308 -15.49 5.06 -32.74
C THR A 308 -16.14 3.68 -32.69
N GLY A 309 -16.93 3.39 -31.65
CA GLY A 309 -17.45 2.06 -31.35
C GLY A 309 -16.39 1.08 -30.82
N TYR A 310 -15.14 1.53 -30.61
CA TYR A 310 -14.04 0.70 -30.11
C TYR A 310 -13.60 1.15 -28.72
N LEU A 311 -13.46 0.18 -27.82
CA LEU A 311 -13.00 0.43 -26.45
C LEU A 311 -11.61 1.09 -26.45
N THR A 312 -11.55 2.34 -26.00
CA THR A 312 -10.32 3.13 -26.00
C THR A 312 -9.86 3.44 -24.58
N LEU A 313 -8.67 2.95 -24.23
CA LEU A 313 -8.00 3.17 -22.95
C LEU A 313 -6.90 4.24 -23.10
N ARG A 314 -6.72 5.03 -22.05
CA ARG A 314 -5.68 6.04 -21.91
C ARG A 314 -4.82 5.76 -20.69
N TYR A 315 -3.51 5.60 -20.87
CA TYR A 315 -2.59 5.45 -19.75
C TYR A 315 -1.94 6.80 -19.43
N GLN A 316 -1.82 7.11 -18.14
CA GLN A 316 -1.14 8.32 -17.69
C GLN A 316 0.37 8.15 -17.87
N ASN A 317 1.00 9.06 -18.63
CA ASN A 317 2.45 9.09 -18.75
C ASN A 317 3.05 9.42 -17.38
N SER A 318 3.96 8.57 -16.93
CA SER A 318 4.81 8.78 -15.75
C SER A 318 6.24 9.08 -16.22
N PRO A 319 6.98 9.97 -15.54
CA PRO A 319 8.41 10.15 -15.81
C PRO A 319 9.21 8.85 -15.61
N TYR A 320 8.70 7.92 -14.78
CA TYR A 320 9.32 6.62 -14.49
C TYR A 320 9.09 5.52 -15.55
N GLN A 321 8.79 5.93 -16.79
CA GLN A 321 8.53 5.11 -17.98
C GLN A 321 7.36 4.12 -17.86
N VAL A 322 6.42 4.19 -18.80
CA VAL A 322 5.50 3.09 -19.07
C VAL A 322 6.15 2.20 -20.11
N ASP A 323 6.46 0.95 -19.75
CA ASP A 323 7.05 0.00 -20.69
C ASP A 323 6.06 -0.30 -21.82
N VAL A 324 6.45 0.03 -23.06
CA VAL A 324 5.66 -0.21 -24.26
C VAL A 324 5.31 -1.70 -24.41
N GLN A 325 6.20 -2.60 -23.98
CA GLN A 325 5.93 -4.04 -24.00
C GLN A 325 4.83 -4.41 -23.00
N GLN A 326 4.82 -3.80 -21.82
CA GLN A 326 3.75 -3.97 -20.82
C GLN A 326 2.39 -3.55 -21.39
N ILE A 327 2.32 -2.42 -22.10
CA ILE A 327 1.08 -1.95 -22.73
C ILE A 327 0.62 -2.88 -23.86
N LYS A 328 1.54 -3.33 -24.71
CA LYS A 328 1.23 -4.29 -25.78
C LYS A 328 0.68 -5.61 -25.23
N LYS A 329 1.31 -6.13 -24.17
CA LYS A 329 0.85 -7.34 -23.49
C LYS A 329 -0.55 -7.14 -22.91
N MET A 330 -0.77 -6.04 -22.17
CA MET A 330 -2.09 -5.72 -21.61
C MET A 330 -3.18 -5.62 -22.68
N LYS A 331 -2.88 -5.00 -23.83
CA LYS A 331 -3.81 -4.94 -24.97
C LYS A 331 -4.21 -6.34 -25.44
N MET A 332 -3.24 -7.19 -25.75
CA MET A 332 -3.50 -8.55 -26.23
C MET A 332 -4.35 -9.35 -25.24
N GLU A 333 -4.00 -9.28 -23.96
CA GLU A 333 -4.71 -10.03 -22.94
C GLU A 333 -6.15 -9.51 -22.73
N LEU A 334 -6.38 -8.20 -22.82
CA LEU A 334 -7.72 -7.63 -22.76
C LEU A 334 -8.57 -7.98 -23.99
N GLU A 335 -8.00 -7.98 -25.19
CA GLU A 335 -8.71 -8.38 -26.42
C GLU A 335 -9.17 -9.84 -26.32
N GLN A 336 -8.36 -10.72 -25.72
CA GLN A 336 -8.74 -12.11 -25.44
C GLN A 336 -9.89 -12.22 -24.43
N ILE A 337 -9.85 -11.44 -23.34
CA ILE A 337 -10.87 -11.47 -22.29
C ILE A 337 -12.20 -10.89 -22.79
N LEU A 338 -12.15 -9.71 -23.42
CA LEU A 338 -13.34 -8.95 -23.81
C LEU A 338 -13.87 -9.32 -25.20
N LYS A 339 -13.13 -10.13 -25.97
CA LYS A 339 -13.48 -10.60 -27.32
C LYS A 339 -13.85 -9.46 -28.28
N GLN A 340 -13.18 -8.32 -28.14
CA GLN A 340 -13.37 -7.13 -28.96
C GLN A 340 -12.04 -6.41 -29.17
N ALA A 341 -11.96 -5.57 -30.21
CA ALA A 341 -10.77 -4.77 -30.49
C ALA A 341 -10.60 -3.64 -29.46
N ILE A 342 -9.35 -3.41 -29.04
CA ILE A 342 -9.03 -2.44 -27.99
C ILE A 342 -7.93 -1.50 -28.47
N TYR A 343 -8.10 -0.21 -28.21
CA TYR A 343 -7.06 0.79 -28.44
C TYR A 343 -6.51 1.26 -27.10
N ILE A 344 -5.19 1.27 -26.96
CA ILE A 344 -4.54 1.90 -25.81
C ILE A 344 -3.64 3.02 -26.33
N LYS A 345 -3.86 4.24 -25.84
CA LYS A 345 -3.12 5.44 -26.24
C LYS A 345 -2.61 6.18 -25.00
N PRO A 346 -1.55 7.00 -25.10
CA PRO A 346 -1.17 7.87 -23.99
C PRO A 346 -2.28 8.88 -23.70
N PHE A 347 -2.38 9.28 -22.43
CA PHE A 347 -3.19 10.41 -22.01
C PHE A 347 -2.65 11.68 -22.68
N LYS A 348 -3.51 12.42 -23.39
CA LYS A 348 -3.16 13.77 -23.85
C LYS A 348 -3.74 14.73 -22.82
N SER A 349 -2.89 15.50 -22.15
CA SER A 349 -3.35 16.68 -21.43
C SER A 349 -3.83 17.69 -22.48
N GLU A 350 -5.13 17.95 -22.50
CA GLU A 350 -5.70 19.11 -23.22
C GLU A 350 -5.37 20.40 -22.47
#